data_AF-A0A6B3IRE7-F1
#
_entry.id   AF-A0A6B3IRE7-F1
#
_cell.length_a   1.000
_cell.length_b   1.000
_cell.length_c   1.000
_cell.angle_alpha   90.00
_cell.angle_beta   90.00
_cell.angle_gamma   90.00
#
_symmetry.space_group_name_H-M   'P 1'
#
loop_
_entity.id
_entity.type
_entity.pdbx_description
1 polymer ?
#
loop_
_entity_poly.entity_id
_entity_poly.type
_entity_poly.pdbx_seq_one_letter_code
_entity_poly.pdbx_strand_id
1 'polypeptide(L)' 'NIGRAIATAFAAEGAHVVVSGRNGERGRAVVAEIRAAHGRADFVEADLDGTAAASDRLAEEASRVLGGR' A
#
# COMPACT_ATOMS: atom_id res chain seq x y z
N ASN A 1 5.52 -9.17 -9.95
CA ASN A 1 4.47 -8.14 -9.79
C ASN A 1 5.19 -6.85 -9.45
N ILE A 2 5.14 -5.85 -10.35
CA ILE A 2 5.96 -4.64 -10.28
C ILE A 2 5.70 -3.86 -8.98
N GLY A 3 4.44 -3.73 -8.54
CA GLY A 3 4.08 -3.00 -7.32
C GLY A 3 4.72 -3.57 -6.04
N ARG A 4 4.76 -4.91 -5.88
CA ARG A 4 5.42 -5.56 -4.75
C ARG A 4 6.91 -5.25 -4.70
N ALA A 5 7.59 -5.32 -5.85
CA ALA A 5 9.02 -5.05 -5.92
C ALA A 5 9.33 -3.59 -5.55
N ILE A 6 8.52 -2.66 -6.05
CA ILE A 6 8.63 -1.22 -5.73
C ILE A 6 8.38 -0.97 -4.23
N ALA A 7 7.30 -1.51 -3.66
CA ALA A 7 6.98 -1.33 -2.25
C ALA A 7 8.09 -1.87 -1.33
N THR A 8 8.65 -3.03 -1.68
CA THR A 8 9.76 -3.64 -0.94
C THR A 8 11.02 -2.78 -1.02
N ALA A 9 11.36 -2.28 -2.21
CA ALA A 9 12.53 -1.43 -2.40
C ALA A 9 12.42 -0.12 -1.60
N PHE A 10 11.30 0.61 -1.71
CA PHE A 10 11.13 1.85 -0.95
C PHE A 10 11.08 1.64 0.56
N ALA A 11 10.45 0.56 1.02
CA ALA A 11 10.45 0.24 2.44
C ALA A 11 11.85 -0.10 2.98
N ALA A 12 12.69 -0.75 2.18
CA ALA A 12 14.10 -0.99 2.52
C ALA A 12 14.90 0.31 2.65
N GLU A 13 14.54 1.35 1.89
CA GLU A 13 15.09 2.71 2.01
C GLU A 13 14.46 3.52 3.17
N GLY A 14 13.62 2.90 4.02
CA GLY A 14 13.05 3.52 5.23
C GLY A 14 11.71 4.25 5.02
N ALA A 15 11.17 4.23 3.79
CA ALA A 15 9.85 4.80 3.53
C ALA A 15 8.75 4.02 4.28
N HIS A 16 7.69 4.73 4.66
CA HIS A 16 6.42 4.10 5.02
C HIS A 16 5.59 3.98 3.74
N VAL A 17 5.30 2.75 3.32
CA VAL A 17 4.61 2.48 2.06
C VAL A 17 3.18 2.01 2.29
N VAL A 18 2.27 2.37 1.40
CA VAL A 18 0.93 1.76 1.31
C VAL A 18 0.91 0.80 0.13
N VAL A 19 0.49 -0.43 0.39
CA VAL A 19 0.17 -1.43 -0.63
C VAL A 19 -1.34 -1.37 -0.87
N SER A 20 -1.77 -1.21 -2.11
CA SER A 20 -3.19 -1.22 -2.46
C SER A 20 -3.54 -2.28 -3.49
N GLY A 21 -4.80 -2.72 -3.47
CA GLY A 21 -5.36 -3.61 -4.48
C GLY A 21 -6.63 -4.33 -4.03
N ARG A 22 -7.21 -5.09 -4.95
CA ARG A 22 -8.49 -5.79 -4.76
C ARG A 22 -8.39 -7.07 -3.92
N ASN A 23 -7.24 -7.73 -3.95
CA ASN A 23 -7.05 -8.98 -3.23
C ASN A 23 -6.35 -8.69 -1.90
N GLY A 24 -7.14 -8.64 -0.82
CA GLY A 24 -6.65 -8.35 0.52
C GLY A 24 -5.64 -9.39 1.04
N GLU A 25 -5.78 -10.66 0.70
CA GLU A 25 -4.83 -11.70 1.12
C GLU A 25 -3.44 -11.47 0.51
N ARG A 26 -3.38 -11.25 -0.81
CA ARG A 26 -2.13 -10.97 -1.51
C ARG A 26 -1.50 -9.65 -1.06
N GLY A 27 -2.31 -8.63 -0.80
CA GLY A 27 -1.85 -7.35 -0.27
C GLY A 27 -1.24 -7.46 1.12
N ARG A 28 -1.94 -8.15 2.03
CA ARG A 28 -1.45 -8.43 3.40
C ARG A 28 -0.19 -9.28 3.40
N ALA A 29 -0.03 -10.22 2.47
CA ALA A 29 1.20 -10.99 2.33
C ALA A 29 2.41 -10.08 2.03
N VAL A 30 2.27 -9.10 1.13
CA VAL A 30 3.35 -8.13 0.85
C VAL A 30 3.66 -7.27 2.08
N VAL A 31 2.65 -6.80 2.79
CA VAL A 31 2.84 -6.03 4.03
C VAL A 31 3.57 -6.86 5.08
N ALA A 32 3.20 -8.14 5.25
CA ALA A 32 3.86 -9.04 6.19
C ALA A 32 5.34 -9.24 5.85
N GLU A 33 5.67 -9.43 4.56
CA GLU A 33 7.05 -9.54 4.10
C GLU A 33 7.87 -8.27 4.40
N ILE A 34 7.32 -7.08 4.10
CA ILE A 34 7.99 -5.81 4.37
C ILE A 34 8.22 -5.62 5.87
N ARG A 35 7.20 -5.89 6.70
CA ARG A 35 7.31 -5.76 8.16
C ARG A 35 8.29 -6.77 8.76
N ALA A 36 8.37 -7.99 8.21
CA ALA A 36 9.36 -8.98 8.61
C ALA A 36 10.80 -8.53 8.31
N ALA A 37 11.00 -7.70 7.29
CA ALA A 37 12.26 -7.04 6.98
C ALA A 37 12.46 -5.72 7.75
N HIS A 38 11.70 -5.49 8.84
CA HIS A 38 11.70 -4.28 9.67
C HIS A 38 11.29 -2.98 8.95
N GLY A 39 10.72 -3.08 7.75
CA GLY A 39 10.14 -1.95 7.03
C GLY A 39 8.76 -1.55 7.54
N ARG A 40 8.28 -0.37 7.12
CA ARG A 40 6.95 0.12 7.45
C ARG A 40 6.02 0.01 6.25
N ALA A 41 4.95 -0.74 6.40
CA ALA A 41 3.93 -0.88 5.37
C ALA A 41 2.54 -1.07 5.95
N ASP A 42 1.54 -0.59 5.23
CA ASP A 42 0.12 -0.83 5.50
C ASP A 42 -0.62 -1.21 4.21
N PHE A 43 -1.76 -1.88 4.37
CA PHE A 43 -2.60 -2.29 3.25
C PHE A 43 -3.89 -1.48 3.22
N VAL A 44 -4.23 -0.96 2.04
CA VAL A 44 -5.52 -0.33 1.75
C VAL A 44 -6.21 -1.13 0.65
N GLU A 45 -7.37 -1.70 0.97
CA GLU A 45 -8.18 -2.36 -0.05
C GLU A 45 -8.74 -1.31 -1.01
N ALA A 46 -8.52 -1.53 -2.31
CA ALA A 46 -9.01 -0.63 -3.34
C ALA A 46 -9.36 -1.41 -4.60
N ASP A 47 -10.56 -1.13 -5.11
CA ASP A 47 -11.00 -1.50 -6.44
C ASP A 47 -11.09 -0.26 -7.31
N LEU A 48 -10.07 -0.08 -8.16
CA LEU A 48 -10.02 1.02 -9.12
C LEU A 48 -10.83 0.63 -10.35
N ASP A 49 -12.07 1.10 -10.38
CA ASP A 49 -13.06 0.83 -11.43
C ASP A 49 -12.95 1.78 -12.64
N GLY A 50 -11.91 2.63 -12.67
CA GLY A 50 -11.69 3.65 -13.71
C GLY A 50 -12.38 4.99 -13.43
N THR A 51 -13.12 5.11 -12.33
CA THR A 51 -13.71 6.38 -11.91
C THR A 51 -12.73 7.22 -11.09
N ALA A 52 -12.92 8.55 -11.13
CA ALA A 52 -12.20 9.47 -10.24
C ALA A 52 -12.52 9.15 -8.77
N ALA A 53 -13.79 8.88 -8.45
CA ALA A 53 -14.22 8.60 -7.08
C ALA A 53 -13.50 7.40 -6.44
N ALA A 54 -13.21 6.33 -7.19
CA ALA A 54 -12.41 5.22 -6.67
C ALA A 54 -10.96 5.61 -6.39
N SER A 55 -10.37 6.44 -7.25
CA SER A 55 -9.02 6.97 -7.07
C SER A 55 -8.91 7.92 -5.88
N ASP A 56 -9.90 8.81 -5.73
CA ASP A 56 -9.98 9.79 -4.64
C ASP A 56 -10.09 9.07 -3.28
N ARG A 57 -10.96 8.06 -3.17
CA ARG A 57 -11.08 7.25 -1.95
C ARG A 57 -9.76 6.58 -1.57
N LEU A 58 -9.04 6.01 -2.53
CA LEU A 58 -7.72 5.41 -2.27
C LEU A 58 -6.72 6.47 -1.79
N ALA A 59 -6.69 7.65 -2.42
CA ALA A 59 -5.79 8.72 -2.04
C ALA A 59 -6.07 9.24 -0.61
N GLU A 60 -7.35 9.41 -0.26
CA GLU A 60 -7.78 9.84 1.07
C GLU A 60 -7.41 8.81 2.15
N GLU A 61 -7.68 7.53 1.91
CA GLU A 61 -7.38 6.46 2.87
C GLU A 61 -5.86 6.29 3.05
N ALA A 62 -5.10 6.30 1.95
CA ALA A 62 -3.64 6.22 2.01
C ALA A 62 -3.05 7.41 2.79
N SER A 63 -3.57 8.63 2.57
CA SER A 63 -3.13 9.82 3.31
C SER A 63 -3.40 9.70 4.81
N ARG A 64 -4.59 9.20 5.20
CA ARG A 64 -4.93 8.96 6.61
C ARG A 64 -4.00 7.93 7.25
N VAL A 65 -3.73 6.81 6.56
CA VAL A 65 -2.86 5.74 7.06
C VAL A 65 -1.40 6.18 7.19
N LEU A 66 -0.90 6.98 6.25
CA LEU A 66 0.48 7.49 6.25
C LEU A 66 0.68 8.68 7.21
N GLY A 67 -0.39 9.18 7.84
CA GLY A 67 -0.33 10.33 8.75
C GLY A 67 -0.23 11.69 8.05
N GLY A 68 -0.67 11.77 6.79
CA GLY A 68 -0.72 13.02 6.02
C GLY A 68 -1.75 14.01 6.57
N ARG A 69 -1.34 15.28 6.68
CA ARG A 69 -2.21 16.44 6.89
C ARG A 69 -2.56 17.08 5.56
#